data_AF-A0A925Z3W7-F1
#
_entry.id   AF-A0A925Z3W7-F1
#
_cell.length_a   1.000
_cell.length_b   1.000
_cell.length_c   1.000
_cell.angle_alpha   90.00
_cell.angle_beta   90.00
_cell.angle_gamma   90.00
#
_symmetry.space_group_name_H-M   'P 1'
#
loop_
_entity.id
_entity.type
_entity.pdbx_description
1 polymer ?
#
loop_
_entity_poly.entity_id
_entity_poly.type
_entity_poly.pdbx_seq_one_letter_code
_entity_poly.pdbx_strand_id
1 'polypeptide(L)'
;ERLKKTAPEAYGKIRIIWTSPLIPSDPIVWRRDLDADVKAKVYTFMMTYGRNGSVEDVAAARKMLKDMTWSPFIPSSNGQLYPIRLLELAKEMLKVEGDEKIPAEEKKTRLADLQGKIDAVNKASEELPRL
;
A
#
# COMPACT_ATOMS: atom_id res chain seq x y z
N GLU A 1 -1.06 -5.00 17.44
CA GLU A 1 -0.73 -3.79 18.23
C GLU A 1 -1.92 -2.91 18.64
N ARG A 2 -2.73 -2.34 17.72
CA ARG A 2 -3.85 -1.46 18.13
C ARG A 2 -4.85 -2.12 19.10
N LEU A 3 -5.22 -3.38 18.84
CA LEU A 3 -6.14 -4.12 19.70
C LEU A 3 -5.55 -4.38 21.09
N LYS A 4 -4.22 -4.59 21.22
CA LYS A 4 -3.54 -4.72 22.52
C LYS A 4 -3.72 -3.47 23.38
N LYS A 5 -3.76 -2.29 22.75
CA LYS A 5 -3.91 -1.00 23.45
C LYS A 5 -5.37 -0.66 23.75
N THR A 6 -6.27 -0.93 22.80
CA THR A 6 -7.68 -0.49 22.86
C THR A 6 -8.60 -1.50 23.54
N ALA A 7 -8.26 -2.79 23.52
CA ALA A 7 -9.04 -3.87 24.13
C ALA A 7 -8.12 -5.03 24.58
N PRO A 8 -7.29 -4.83 25.62
CA PRO A 8 -6.30 -5.82 26.05
C PRO A 8 -6.91 -7.16 26.46
N GLU A 9 -8.07 -7.15 27.12
CA GLU A 9 -8.77 -8.39 27.50
C GLU A 9 -9.23 -9.20 26.30
N ALA A 10 -9.74 -8.53 25.26
CA ALA A 10 -10.14 -9.19 24.02
C ALA A 10 -8.92 -9.74 23.28
N TYR A 11 -7.81 -8.98 23.27
CA TYR A 11 -6.56 -9.44 22.69
C TYR A 11 -6.03 -10.70 23.38
N GLY A 12 -6.15 -10.80 24.71
CA GLY A 12 -5.74 -11.98 25.47
C GLY A 12 -6.49 -13.27 25.11
N LYS A 13 -7.64 -13.16 24.43
CA LYS A 13 -8.43 -14.29 23.93
C LYS A 13 -8.07 -14.71 22.51
N ILE A 14 -7.13 -14.03 21.85
CA ILE A 14 -6.75 -14.28 20.45
C ILE A 14 -5.41 -15.02 20.39
N ARG A 15 -5.37 -16.09 19.60
CA ARG A 15 -4.13 -16.78 19.23
C ARG A 15 -3.82 -16.55 17.76
N ILE A 16 -2.67 -15.97 17.46
CA ILE A 16 -2.18 -15.81 16.09
C ILE A 16 -1.64 -17.17 15.62
N ILE A 17 -2.23 -17.73 14.56
CA ILE A 17 -1.82 -19.03 13.98
C ILE A 17 -1.06 -18.87 12.66
N TRP A 18 -1.13 -17.68 12.04
CA TRP A 18 -0.44 -17.34 10.81
C TRP A 18 -0.31 -15.82 10.69
N THR A 19 0.77 -15.36 10.07
CA THR A 19 1.06 -13.94 9.81
C THR A 19 1.48 -13.79 8.35
N SER A 20 0.96 -12.79 7.66
CA SER A 20 1.34 -12.50 6.28
C SER A 20 2.78 -11.99 6.17
N PRO A 21 3.38 -11.99 4.96
CA PRO A 21 4.54 -11.16 4.67
C PRO A 21 4.29 -9.69 5.01
N LEU A 22 5.37 -8.92 5.12
CA LEU A 22 5.29 -7.49 5.39
C LEU A 22 4.49 -6.78 4.29
N ILE A 23 3.40 -6.11 4.69
CA ILE A 23 2.59 -5.28 3.81
C ILE A 23 3.14 -3.85 3.87
N PRO A 24 3.36 -3.17 2.72
CA PRO A 24 3.73 -1.76 2.70
C PRO A 24 2.75 -0.90 3.48
N SER A 25 3.21 0.22 4.04
CA SER A 25 2.33 1.18 4.74
C SER A 25 1.27 1.77 3.81
N ASP A 26 0.21 2.36 4.37
CA ASP A 26 -0.88 2.93 3.57
C ASP A 26 -0.40 4.18 2.79
N PRO A 27 -0.73 4.30 1.48
CA PRO A 27 -0.43 5.51 0.71
C PRO A 27 -1.48 6.60 0.95
N ILE A 28 -1.08 7.86 0.74
CA ILE A 28 -1.99 9.00 0.67
C ILE A 28 -2.15 9.40 -0.79
N VAL A 29 -3.39 9.47 -1.25
CA VAL A 29 -3.73 9.70 -2.65
C VAL A 29 -4.49 11.00 -2.84
N TRP A 30 -4.29 11.64 -3.99
CA TRP A 30 -5.09 12.75 -4.46
C TRP A 30 -5.64 12.45 -5.86
N ARG A 31 -6.64 13.22 -6.27
CA ARG A 31 -7.17 13.19 -7.63
C ARG A 31 -6.17 13.78 -8.64
N ARG A 32 -6.14 13.24 -9.86
CA ARG A 32 -5.15 13.62 -10.88
C ARG A 32 -5.38 15.01 -11.49
N ASP A 33 -6.63 15.45 -11.50
CA ASP A 33 -7.12 16.73 -12.04
C ASP A 33 -6.96 17.90 -11.06
N LEU A 34 -6.34 17.70 -9.89
CA LEU A 34 -6.08 18.79 -8.95
C LEU A 34 -5.07 19.79 -9.54
N ASP A 35 -5.32 21.09 -9.34
CA ASP A 35 -4.44 22.17 -9.80
C ASP A 35 -3.00 22.01 -9.30
N ALA A 36 -2.04 22.40 -10.13
CA ALA A 36 -0.61 22.24 -9.83
C ALA A 36 -0.18 22.95 -8.54
N ASP A 37 -0.68 24.18 -8.31
CA ASP A 37 -0.39 24.94 -7.09
C ASP A 37 -0.94 24.24 -5.84
N VAL A 38 -2.15 23.66 -5.91
CA VAL A 38 -2.72 22.91 -4.79
C VAL A 38 -1.91 21.63 -4.52
N LYS A 39 -1.53 20.89 -5.56
CA LYS A 39 -0.65 19.72 -5.42
C LYS A 39 0.67 20.08 -4.75
N ALA A 40 1.29 21.20 -5.16
CA ALA A 40 2.53 21.68 -4.56
C ALA A 40 2.36 22.00 -3.07
N LYS A 41 1.32 22.77 -2.71
CA LYS A 41 1.02 23.12 -1.30
C LYS A 41 0.78 21.90 -0.43
N VAL A 42 -0.03 20.96 -0.90
CA VAL A 42 -0.31 19.70 -0.16
C VAL A 42 0.97 18.88 -0.01
N TYR A 43 1.74 18.70 -1.09
CA TYR A 43 2.98 17.94 -1.03
C TYR A 43 4.00 18.56 -0.06
N THR A 44 4.18 19.89 -0.12
CA THR A 44 5.05 20.62 0.80
C THR A 44 4.61 20.44 2.24
N PHE A 45 3.30 20.57 2.53
CA PHE A 45 2.77 20.31 3.87
C PHE A 45 3.13 18.90 4.35
N MET A 46 2.83 17.88 3.54
CA MET A 46 3.09 16.47 3.89
C MET A 46 4.58 16.20 4.16
N MET A 47 5.48 16.76 3.34
CA MET A 47 6.91 16.53 3.50
C MET A 47 7.52 17.30 4.68
N THR A 48 6.94 18.42 5.07
CA THR A 48 7.47 19.29 6.15
C THR A 48 6.80 19.07 7.51
N TYR A 49 5.62 18.42 7.56
CA TYR A 49 4.87 18.18 8.79
C TYR A 49 5.67 17.33 9.79
N GLY A 50 5.89 17.86 10.99
CA GLY A 50 6.72 17.24 12.03
C GLY A 50 8.24 17.33 11.79
N ARG A 51 8.68 18.16 10.82
CA ARG A 51 10.09 18.41 10.49
C ARG A 51 10.47 19.88 10.58
N ASN A 52 9.62 20.78 10.08
CA ASN A 52 9.90 22.22 10.00
C ASN A 52 8.97 23.01 10.92
N GLY A 53 9.42 24.18 11.38
CA GLY A 53 8.68 25.07 12.26
C GLY A 53 9.46 25.38 13.54
N SER A 54 8.78 26.00 14.51
CA SER A 54 9.33 26.15 15.87
C SER A 54 9.50 24.77 16.54
N VAL A 55 10.27 24.72 17.64
CA VAL A 55 10.45 23.48 18.41
C VAL A 55 9.09 22.98 18.93
N GLU A 56 8.24 23.91 19.35
CA GLU A 56 6.89 23.67 19.85
C GLU A 56 5.99 23.08 18.76
N ASP A 57 5.99 23.66 17.56
CA ASP A 57 5.18 23.18 16.43
C ASP A 57 5.58 21.77 16.00
N VAL A 58 6.90 21.52 15.92
CA VAL A 58 7.44 20.20 15.57
C VAL A 58 7.05 19.16 16.63
N ALA A 59 7.14 19.51 17.92
CA ALA A 59 6.73 18.62 19.00
C ALA A 59 5.23 18.30 18.95
N ALA A 60 4.39 19.31 18.70
CA ALA A 60 2.94 19.14 18.57
C ALA A 60 2.58 18.24 17.38
N ALA A 61 3.16 18.49 16.19
CA ALA A 61 2.93 17.69 15.00
C ALA A 61 3.37 16.23 15.18
N ARG A 62 4.54 15.99 15.81
CA ARG A 62 5.01 14.63 16.11
C ARG A 62 4.13 13.91 17.12
N LYS A 63 3.58 14.62 18.10
CA LYS A 63 2.60 14.06 19.04
C LYS A 63 1.33 13.61 18.30
N MET A 64 0.79 14.45 17.41
CA MET A 64 -0.38 14.07 16.60
C MET A 64 -0.10 12.85 15.72
N LEU A 65 1.04 12.80 15.03
CA LEU A 65 1.43 11.64 14.22
C LEU A 65 1.52 10.38 15.08
N LYS A 66 2.16 10.46 16.25
CA LYS A 66 2.30 9.32 17.18
C LYS A 66 0.95 8.80 17.68
N ASP A 67 0.01 9.71 17.99
CA ASP A 67 -1.34 9.36 18.44
C ASP A 67 -2.10 8.59 17.33
N MET A 68 -1.80 8.89 16.05
CA MET A 68 -2.27 8.15 14.87
C MET A 68 -1.44 6.91 14.53
N THR A 69 -0.42 6.56 15.33
CA THR A 69 0.57 5.51 15.04
C THR A 69 1.38 5.74 13.76
N TRP A 70 1.52 7.00 13.35
CA TRP A 70 2.26 7.43 12.18
C TRP A 70 3.61 8.05 12.57
N SER A 71 4.51 8.06 11.59
CA SER A 71 5.77 8.80 11.59
C SER A 71 5.70 9.91 10.54
N PRO A 72 6.65 10.86 10.52
CA PRO A 72 6.72 11.85 9.45
C PRO A 72 6.69 11.20 8.07
N PHE A 73 5.89 11.76 7.16
CA PHE A 73 5.62 11.16 5.85
C PHE A 73 6.87 11.06 4.99
N ILE A 74 6.93 10.04 4.15
CA ILE A 74 7.97 9.84 3.15
C ILE A 74 7.37 10.05 1.74
N PRO A 75 8.18 10.46 0.75
CA PRO A 75 7.71 10.45 -0.63
C PRO A 75 7.23 9.05 -1.03
N SER A 76 6.21 9.03 -1.89
CA SER A 76 5.58 7.83 -2.43
C SER A 76 5.07 8.12 -3.84
N SER A 77 4.90 7.06 -4.63
CA SER A 77 4.33 7.06 -5.96
C SER A 77 3.46 5.81 -6.18
N ASN A 78 2.88 5.70 -7.38
CA ASN A 78 2.17 4.48 -7.79
C ASN A 78 3.06 3.23 -7.78
N GLY A 79 4.39 3.38 -7.78
CA GLY A 79 5.34 2.26 -7.71
C GLY A 79 5.26 1.48 -6.40
N GLN A 80 4.78 2.10 -5.32
CA GLN A 80 4.50 1.40 -4.06
C GLN A 80 3.46 0.27 -4.23
N LEU A 81 2.62 0.33 -5.26
CA LEU A 81 1.53 -0.63 -5.48
C LEU A 81 1.97 -1.87 -6.26
N TYR A 82 3.20 -1.96 -6.77
CA TYR A 82 3.63 -3.14 -7.55
C TYR A 82 3.44 -4.48 -6.82
N PRO A 83 3.84 -4.63 -5.54
CA PRO A 83 3.63 -5.89 -4.82
C PRO A 83 2.14 -6.24 -4.69
N ILE A 84 1.28 -5.24 -4.53
CA ILE A 84 -0.17 -5.44 -4.40
C ILE A 84 -0.79 -5.86 -5.74
N ARG A 85 -0.34 -5.26 -6.85
CA ARG A 85 -0.76 -5.66 -8.20
C ARG A 85 -0.35 -7.10 -8.50
N LEU A 86 0.88 -7.48 -8.17
CA LEU A 86 1.38 -8.86 -8.35
C LEU A 86 0.58 -9.85 -7.49
N LEU A 87 0.27 -9.50 -6.24
CA LEU A 87 -0.54 -10.33 -5.36
C LEU A 87 -1.94 -10.56 -5.93
N GLU A 88 -2.61 -9.52 -6.43
CA GLU A 88 -3.94 -9.69 -7.01
C GLU A 88 -3.93 -10.47 -8.33
N LEU A 89 -2.93 -10.25 -9.19
CA LEU A 89 -2.77 -11.06 -10.42
C LEU A 89 -2.52 -12.53 -10.10
N ALA A 90 -1.66 -12.84 -9.11
CA ALA A 90 -1.43 -14.21 -8.67
C ALA A 90 -2.70 -14.85 -8.10
N LYS A 91 -3.48 -14.10 -7.33
CA LYS A 91 -4.79 -14.55 -6.83
C LYS A 91 -5.79 -14.82 -7.96
N GLU A 92 -5.80 -13.99 -9.00
CA GLU A 92 -6.62 -14.23 -10.20
C GLU A 92 -6.17 -15.49 -10.96
N MET A 93 -4.85 -15.72 -11.11
CA MET A 93 -4.33 -16.95 -11.71
C MET A 93 -4.79 -18.19 -10.95
N LEU A 94 -4.62 -18.22 -9.62
CA LEU A 94 -5.04 -19.35 -8.79
C LEU A 94 -6.54 -19.63 -8.89
N LYS A 95 -7.37 -18.59 -9.02
CA LYS A 95 -8.81 -18.74 -9.26
C LYS A 95 -9.11 -19.38 -10.61
N VAL A 96 -8.44 -18.92 -11.67
CA VAL A 96 -8.61 -19.47 -13.02
C VAL A 96 -8.13 -20.91 -13.09
N GLU A 97 -7.00 -21.23 -12.46
CA GLU A 97 -6.46 -22.59 -12.37
C GLU A 97 -7.44 -23.54 -11.67
N GLY A 98 -7.98 -23.12 -10.51
CA GLY A 98 -8.89 -23.92 -9.69
C GLY A 98 -10.35 -23.98 -10.17
N ASP A 99 -10.74 -23.20 -11.19
CA ASP A 99 -12.12 -23.21 -11.69
C ASP A 99 -12.34 -24.33 -12.72
N GLU A 100 -13.05 -25.37 -12.32
CA GLU A 100 -13.40 -26.52 -13.19
C GLU A 100 -14.44 -26.17 -14.27
N LYS A 101 -15.13 -25.03 -14.16
CA LYS A 101 -16.17 -24.61 -15.11
C LYS A 101 -15.62 -23.93 -16.35
N ILE A 102 -14.35 -23.51 -16.32
CA ILE A 102 -13.70 -22.85 -17.45
C ILE A 102 -13.13 -23.92 -18.39
N PRO A 103 -13.51 -23.94 -19.69
CA PRO A 103 -12.94 -24.84 -20.68
C PRO A 103 -11.42 -24.71 -20.77
N ALA A 104 -10.70 -25.80 -21.06
CA ALA A 104 -9.23 -25.83 -21.06
C ALA A 104 -8.59 -24.77 -21.98
N GLU A 105 -9.13 -24.57 -23.18
CA GLU A 105 -8.63 -23.56 -24.11
C GLU A 105 -8.84 -22.13 -23.59
N GLU A 106 -10.01 -21.83 -23.02
CA GLU A 106 -10.28 -20.53 -22.43
C GLU A 106 -9.40 -20.28 -21.19
N LYS A 107 -9.19 -21.32 -20.37
CA LYS A 107 -8.30 -21.27 -19.21
C LYS A 107 -6.88 -20.92 -19.65
N LYS A 108 -6.37 -21.57 -20.70
CA LYS A 108 -5.05 -21.28 -21.28
C LYS A 108 -4.94 -19.83 -21.76
N THR A 109 -5.94 -19.30 -22.47
CA THR A 109 -5.94 -17.90 -22.92
C THR A 109 -5.93 -16.92 -21.75
N ARG A 110 -6.76 -17.14 -20.73
CA ARG A 110 -6.82 -16.27 -19.54
C ARG A 110 -5.51 -16.28 -18.75
N LEU A 111 -4.90 -17.46 -18.57
CA LEU A 111 -3.62 -17.57 -17.88
C LEU A 111 -2.49 -16.87 -18.64
N ALA A 112 -2.47 -16.95 -19.97
CA ALA A 112 -1.49 -16.23 -20.78
C ALA A 112 -1.64 -14.70 -20.66
N ASP A 113 -2.88 -14.18 -20.64
CA ASP A 113 -3.14 -12.74 -20.42
C ASP A 113 -2.69 -12.28 -19.02
N LEU A 114 -3.00 -13.06 -17.98
CA LEU A 114 -2.56 -12.78 -16.61
C LEU A 114 -1.03 -12.81 -16.49
N GLN A 115 -0.36 -13.77 -17.12
CA GLN A 115 1.10 -13.81 -17.16
C GLN A 115 1.68 -12.57 -17.85
N GLY A 116 1.11 -12.15 -18.99
CA GLY A 116 1.53 -10.93 -19.67
C GLY A 116 1.38 -9.68 -18.79
N LYS A 117 0.32 -9.59 -17.99
CA LYS A 117 0.14 -8.50 -17.01
C LYS A 117 1.18 -8.56 -15.89
N ILE A 118 1.52 -9.75 -15.40
CA ILE A 118 2.57 -9.93 -14.38
C ILE A 118 3.91 -9.46 -14.93
N ASP A 119 4.27 -9.88 -16.14
CA ASP A 119 5.53 -9.49 -16.79
C ASP A 119 5.61 -7.98 -17.00
N ALA A 120 4.50 -7.34 -17.39
CA ALA A 120 4.42 -5.89 -17.52
C ALA A 120 4.61 -5.16 -16.19
N VAL A 121 4.06 -5.67 -15.09
CA VAL A 121 4.24 -5.09 -13.75
C VAL A 121 5.69 -5.27 -13.27
N ASN A 122 6.29 -6.44 -13.50
CA ASN A 122 7.69 -6.70 -13.14
C ASN A 122 8.62 -5.75 -13.89
N LYS A 123 8.44 -5.63 -15.22
CA LYS A 123 9.20 -4.68 -16.04
C LYS A 123 9.03 -3.23 -15.55
N ALA A 124 7.81 -2.79 -15.28
CA ALA A 124 7.56 -1.45 -14.75
C ALA A 124 8.23 -1.22 -13.39
N SER A 125 8.38 -2.27 -12.57
CA SER A 125 9.05 -2.19 -11.27
C SER A 125 10.57 -2.10 -11.35
N GLU A 126 11.17 -2.57 -12.45
CA GLU A 126 12.58 -2.43 -12.75
C GLU A 126 12.89 -1.05 -13.33
N GLU A 127 12.01 -0.52 -14.19
CA GLU A 127 12.18 0.77 -14.86
C GLU A 127 11.87 1.97 -13.95
N LEU A 128 10.85 1.85 -13.08
CA LEU A 128 10.39 2.91 -12.20
C LEU A 128 10.51 2.46 -10.74
N PRO A 129 11.39 3.09 -9.93
CA PRO A 129 11.59 2.67 -8.56
C PRO A 129 10.31 2.86 -7.73
N ARG A 130 10.18 2.08 -6.65
CA ARG A 130 9.05 2.10 -5.70
C ARG A 130 8.99 3.37 -4.84
N LEU A 131 9.70 4.43 -5.23
CA LEU A 131 9.75 5.70 -4.52
C LEU A 131 8.37 6.22 -4.17
#